data_AF-A0A847FTX8-F1
#
_entry.id   AF-A0A847FTX8-F1
#
_cell.length_a   1.000
_cell.length_b   1.000
_cell.length_c   1.000
_cell.angle_alpha   90.00
_cell.angle_beta   90.00
_cell.angle_gamma   90.00
#
_symmetry.space_group_name_H-M   'P 1'
#
loop_
_entity.id
_entity.type
_entity.pdbx_description
1 polymer ?
#
loop_
_entity_poly.entity_id
_entity_poly.type
_entity_poly.pdbx_seq_one_letter_code
_entity_poly.pdbx_strand_id
1 'polypeptide(L)'
;MTDTARITDILEIPPGFDAIATDLEEVLGRIGLKDFDLAILLPGVTPGDGGSVPESSDAEALELLEWYEGEDVEAPPAVSISQDTAPAGPSPAITLQMQFEVEVLSDVVIDLAGLEGVSLVLNPGGFGVAFAAEPDGFELSFEVGAGIGFSPSLLPPYRAVTQGDGTVKFEPDDSREYTQINLANVAVTVDHTGAIDCDAGAGIKLTDPAMIGNTGVIVETADVELNLSGDGSRPAGTPPGWKGLMINNASLRIPDVFSGAIVATGFGIGSGGVSGTLGATFGLSYSNGTFSGDLVGDVLGMQGGLSEISLTLQQNIPAGGGIKAQIKLPFFDDAEEPLDIEIGFTVDGGFTVAIDRPDGLVTLSKPGVLSVSIDSIGFAVDDGVFTVIISGKITPLFGDLDWPTFDVKELSIDSEGNVHLDGGWLDLPNQYAINFYGFQFEITQLGFGKTDDGGKWVGFSGGLKLVDGLSAGASVEGLRISWYEDGAGNIVDVGISFSGVGVEFEVPDVLRFKGEVSYRQLEVNGEQVDRFDGAIKLELLTLGLEIDAVLVVGSASSPEGSYTFFAIYLGVELPAGIPLWSTGLALYGMAGLFA
;
A
#
# COMPACT_ATOMS: atom_id res chain seq x y z
N MET A 1 18.74 -17.45 -57.92
CA MET A 1 19.47 -16.20 -57.61
C MET A 1 18.43 -15.11 -57.76
N THR A 2 17.74 -14.82 -56.66
CA THR A 2 16.68 -13.80 -56.57
C THR A 2 17.31 -12.64 -55.82
N ASP A 3 17.84 -11.67 -56.56
CA ASP A 3 18.39 -10.44 -56.00
C ASP A 3 17.22 -9.54 -55.58
N THR A 4 17.15 -9.18 -54.30
CA THR A 4 16.25 -8.13 -53.81
C THR A 4 16.73 -6.79 -54.40
N ALA A 5 15.94 -6.19 -55.27
CA ALA A 5 16.21 -4.86 -55.82
C ALA A 5 15.41 -3.80 -55.07
N ARG A 6 16.02 -2.64 -54.79
CA ARG A 6 15.30 -1.53 -54.15
C ARG A 6 14.24 -1.01 -55.10
N ILE A 7 13.10 -0.57 -54.58
CA ILE A 7 12.01 -0.03 -55.42
C ILE A 7 12.51 1.17 -56.25
N THR A 8 13.37 2.00 -55.67
CA THR A 8 14.02 3.15 -56.35
C THR A 8 14.87 2.75 -57.55
N ASP A 9 15.36 1.51 -57.60
CA ASP A 9 16.18 1.00 -58.71
C ASP A 9 15.30 0.46 -59.86
N ILE A 10 13.98 0.29 -59.62
CA ILE A 10 13.03 -0.37 -60.53
C ILE A 10 11.98 0.62 -61.08
N LEU A 11 11.58 1.64 -60.32
CA LEU A 11 10.50 2.57 -60.64
C LEU A 11 10.98 4.03 -60.67
N GLU A 12 10.82 4.72 -61.81
CA GLU A 12 10.95 6.18 -61.88
C GLU A 12 9.69 6.84 -61.31
N ILE A 13 9.85 7.67 -60.28
CA ILE A 13 8.74 8.41 -59.65
C ILE A 13 8.21 9.46 -60.65
N PRO A 14 6.91 9.48 -60.97
CA PRO A 14 6.36 10.45 -61.92
C PRO A 14 6.48 11.90 -61.40
N PRO A 15 6.78 12.89 -62.27
CA PRO A 15 7.02 14.29 -61.89
C PRO A 15 5.79 15.06 -61.33
N GLY A 16 4.67 14.38 -61.06
CA GLY A 16 3.50 14.95 -60.39
C GLY A 16 3.52 14.81 -58.86
N PHE A 17 4.51 14.11 -58.31
CA PHE A 17 4.63 13.80 -56.88
C PHE A 17 5.76 14.58 -56.16
N ASP A 18 6.34 15.61 -56.80
CA ASP A 18 7.54 16.34 -56.33
C ASP A 18 7.46 16.94 -54.91
N ALA A 19 6.25 17.21 -54.39
CA ALA A 19 6.06 17.72 -53.02
C ALA A 19 6.07 16.62 -51.94
N ILE A 20 5.89 15.36 -52.33
CA ILE A 20 5.92 14.16 -51.46
C ILE A 20 7.21 13.35 -51.71
N ALA A 21 7.92 13.63 -52.81
CA ALA A 21 9.02 12.82 -53.33
C ALA A 21 10.26 12.70 -52.42
N THR A 22 10.60 13.70 -51.62
CA THR A 22 11.82 13.63 -50.78
C THR A 22 11.69 12.62 -49.65
N ASP A 23 10.54 12.60 -48.97
CA ASP A 23 10.25 11.61 -47.92
C ASP A 23 9.94 10.24 -48.54
N LEU A 24 9.27 10.22 -49.71
CA LEU A 24 8.93 9.00 -50.40
C LEU A 24 10.16 8.27 -50.98
N GLU A 25 11.17 8.97 -51.50
CA GLU A 25 12.43 8.32 -51.94
C GLU A 25 13.18 7.68 -50.77
N GLU A 26 13.20 8.32 -49.60
CA GLU A 26 13.84 7.76 -48.40
C GLU A 26 13.09 6.52 -47.91
N VAL A 27 11.76 6.57 -47.87
CA VAL A 27 10.89 5.43 -47.51
C VAL A 27 11.04 4.29 -48.52
N LEU A 28 10.96 4.57 -49.82
CA LEU A 28 11.07 3.56 -50.88
C LEU A 28 12.49 2.98 -51.00
N GLY A 29 13.52 3.73 -50.64
CA GLY A 29 14.90 3.26 -50.58
C GLY A 29 15.18 2.23 -49.49
N ARG A 30 14.29 2.13 -48.49
CA ARG A 30 14.32 1.16 -47.39
C ARG A 30 13.44 -0.08 -47.64
N ILE A 31 12.78 -0.15 -48.80
CA ILE A 31 11.86 -1.23 -49.18
C ILE A 31 12.38 -1.95 -50.45
N GLY A 32 12.51 -3.28 -50.37
CA GLY A 32 12.87 -4.16 -51.48
C GLY A 32 11.68 -4.96 -51.99
N LEU A 33 11.69 -5.30 -53.30
CA LEU A 33 10.69 -6.18 -53.92
C LEU A 33 11.29 -7.56 -54.22
N LYS A 34 10.50 -8.61 -54.00
CA LYS A 34 10.90 -10.00 -54.24
C LYS A 34 9.73 -10.86 -54.74
N ASP A 35 10.03 -11.88 -55.54
CA ASP A 35 9.12 -12.95 -55.99
C ASP A 35 7.72 -12.45 -56.44
N PHE A 36 7.65 -11.96 -57.68
CA PHE A 36 6.43 -11.44 -58.32
C PHE A 36 5.64 -12.56 -59.02
N ASP A 37 4.39 -12.80 -58.61
CA ASP A 37 3.47 -13.72 -59.31
C ASP A 37 2.17 -12.99 -59.72
N LEU A 38 1.80 -13.13 -61.00
CA LEU A 38 0.70 -12.41 -61.63
C LEU A 38 -0.35 -13.39 -62.14
N ALA A 39 -1.54 -13.39 -61.53
CA ALA A 39 -2.68 -14.17 -61.97
C ALA A 39 -3.76 -13.28 -62.60
N ILE A 40 -3.94 -13.41 -63.92
CA ILE A 40 -5.08 -12.81 -64.62
C ILE A 40 -6.19 -13.85 -64.68
N LEU A 41 -7.23 -13.69 -63.87
CA LEU A 41 -8.40 -14.55 -63.92
C LEU A 41 -9.33 -14.06 -65.04
N LEU A 42 -9.21 -14.70 -66.21
CA LEU A 42 -10.19 -14.55 -67.27
C LEU A 42 -11.47 -15.28 -66.84
N PRO A 43 -12.66 -14.67 -66.97
CA PRO A 43 -13.89 -15.37 -66.65
C PRO A 43 -14.00 -16.62 -67.52
N GLY A 44 -14.27 -17.74 -66.87
CA GLY A 44 -14.42 -19.03 -67.53
C GLY A 44 -15.52 -18.93 -68.58
N VAL A 45 -15.12 -18.89 -69.85
CA VAL A 45 -16.06 -19.15 -70.94
C VAL A 45 -16.41 -20.63 -70.81
N THR A 46 -17.51 -20.95 -70.15
CA THR A 46 -18.14 -22.25 -70.37
C THR A 46 -18.55 -22.23 -71.84
N PRO A 47 -18.09 -23.16 -72.70
CA PRO A 47 -18.70 -23.30 -74.02
C PRO A 47 -20.19 -23.49 -73.76
N GLY A 48 -20.98 -22.48 -74.10
CA GLY A 48 -22.42 -22.52 -73.91
C GLY A 48 -22.95 -23.78 -74.58
N ASP A 49 -23.86 -24.46 -73.87
CA ASP A 49 -24.78 -25.43 -74.44
C ASP A 49 -25.14 -25.00 -75.86
N GLY A 50 -24.96 -25.93 -76.81
CA GLY A 50 -25.36 -25.72 -78.20
C GLY A 50 -26.80 -25.26 -78.23
N GLY A 51 -27.00 -23.94 -78.40
CA GLY A 51 -28.29 -23.39 -78.75
C GLY A 51 -28.75 -24.15 -79.98
N SER A 52 -29.92 -24.78 -79.87
CA SER A 52 -30.61 -25.37 -81.01
C SER A 52 -30.56 -24.38 -82.16
N VAL A 53 -29.91 -24.77 -83.25
CA VAL A 53 -30.04 -24.08 -84.53
C VAL A 53 -31.54 -23.88 -84.76
N PRO A 54 -32.02 -22.68 -85.14
CA PRO A 54 -33.42 -22.55 -85.48
C PRO A 54 -33.67 -23.47 -86.66
N GLU A 55 -34.43 -24.55 -86.46
CA GLU A 55 -34.91 -25.36 -87.57
C GLU A 55 -35.78 -24.45 -88.46
N SER A 56 -35.40 -24.30 -89.73
CA SER A 56 -36.33 -23.81 -90.74
C SER A 56 -37.55 -24.71 -90.71
N SER A 57 -38.75 -24.14 -90.79
CA SER A 57 -39.95 -24.97 -90.78
C SER A 57 -39.91 -25.98 -91.95
N ASP A 58 -40.45 -27.19 -91.77
CA ASP A 58 -40.50 -28.23 -92.81
C ASP A 58 -41.11 -27.70 -94.14
N ALA A 59 -41.92 -26.64 -94.08
CA ALA A 59 -42.46 -25.94 -95.24
C ALA A 59 -41.43 -25.09 -96.01
N GLU A 60 -40.52 -24.39 -95.32
CA GLU A 60 -39.45 -23.60 -95.95
C GLU A 60 -38.34 -24.49 -96.53
N ALA A 61 -38.09 -25.65 -95.92
CA ALA A 61 -37.15 -26.64 -96.42
C ALA A 61 -37.65 -27.31 -97.73
N LEU A 62 -38.96 -27.46 -97.89
CA LEU A 62 -39.59 -28.03 -99.10
C LEU A 62 -39.58 -27.06 -100.29
N GLU A 63 -39.82 -25.76 -100.07
CA GLU A 63 -39.73 -24.73 -101.13
C GLU A 63 -38.30 -24.56 -101.67
N LEU A 64 -37.28 -24.69 -100.80
CA LEU A 64 -35.87 -24.64 -101.21
C LEU A 64 -35.41 -25.89 -102.00
N LEU A 65 -36.02 -27.04 -101.73
CA LEU A 65 -35.75 -28.29 -102.45
C LEU A 65 -36.39 -28.31 -103.85
N GLU A 66 -37.63 -27.79 -103.98
CA GLU A 66 -38.28 -27.62 -105.29
C GLU A 66 -37.56 -26.59 -106.19
N TRP A 67 -36.98 -25.54 -105.60
CA TRP A 67 -36.15 -24.58 -106.34
C TRP A 67 -34.84 -25.21 -106.87
N TYR A 68 -34.23 -26.14 -106.12
CA TYR A 68 -32.99 -26.81 -106.55
C TYR A 68 -33.21 -27.86 -107.65
N GLU A 69 -34.42 -28.42 -107.78
CA GLU A 69 -34.77 -29.44 -108.77
C GLU A 69 -35.44 -28.88 -110.04
N GLY A 70 -35.87 -27.61 -110.04
CA GLY A 70 -36.41 -26.90 -111.22
C GLY A 70 -35.35 -26.03 -111.94
N GLU A 71 -35.27 -26.11 -113.27
CA GLU A 71 -34.38 -25.25 -114.09
C GLU A 71 -34.91 -23.80 -114.24
N ASP A 72 -35.20 -23.10 -113.14
CA ASP A 72 -35.60 -21.69 -113.17
C ASP A 72 -34.50 -20.76 -112.62
N VAL A 73 -34.27 -19.63 -113.31
CA VAL A 73 -33.14 -18.69 -113.10
C VAL A 73 -33.55 -17.45 -112.28
N GLU A 74 -34.43 -17.60 -111.29
CA GLU A 74 -34.71 -16.54 -110.30
C GLU A 74 -34.16 -16.91 -108.92
N ALA A 75 -33.80 -15.89 -108.13
CA ALA A 75 -33.15 -16.06 -106.83
C ALA A 75 -34.01 -16.87 -105.84
N PRO A 76 -33.40 -17.70 -104.97
CA PRO A 76 -34.14 -18.54 -104.02
C PRO A 76 -34.96 -17.69 -103.04
N PRO A 77 -36.10 -18.22 -102.53
CA PRO A 77 -36.92 -17.51 -101.54
C PRO A 77 -36.09 -17.14 -100.30
N ALA A 78 -36.29 -15.93 -99.80
CA ALA A 78 -35.54 -15.41 -98.67
C ALA A 78 -35.96 -16.11 -97.38
N VAL A 79 -35.05 -16.90 -96.79
CA VAL A 79 -35.22 -17.47 -95.45
C VAL A 79 -35.07 -16.34 -94.43
N SER A 80 -36.15 -15.98 -93.74
CA SER A 80 -36.10 -15.01 -92.65
C SER A 80 -35.59 -15.69 -91.38
N ILE A 81 -34.28 -15.61 -91.15
CA ILE A 81 -33.70 -15.96 -89.85
C ILE A 81 -34.04 -14.83 -88.88
N SER A 82 -34.89 -15.08 -87.88
CA SER A 82 -35.09 -14.14 -86.77
C SER A 82 -33.76 -13.98 -86.03
N GLN A 83 -33.02 -12.90 -86.31
CA GLN A 83 -31.94 -12.45 -85.44
C GLN A 83 -32.59 -11.82 -84.21
N ASP A 84 -32.90 -12.65 -83.22
CA ASP A 84 -33.12 -12.16 -81.87
C ASP A 84 -31.77 -11.59 -81.41
N THR A 85 -31.63 -10.26 -81.47
CA THR A 85 -30.45 -9.58 -80.99
C THR A 85 -30.50 -9.63 -79.47
N ALA A 86 -29.92 -10.69 -78.89
CA ALA A 86 -29.67 -10.73 -77.47
C ALA A 86 -28.89 -9.46 -77.09
N PRO A 87 -29.31 -8.71 -76.05
CA PRO A 87 -28.57 -7.54 -75.60
C PRO A 87 -27.13 -7.97 -75.32
N ALA A 88 -26.16 -7.14 -75.72
CA ALA A 88 -24.78 -7.37 -75.33
C ALA A 88 -24.74 -7.51 -73.80
N GLY A 89 -24.44 -8.72 -73.32
CA GLY A 89 -24.23 -8.94 -71.90
C GLY A 89 -23.12 -8.01 -71.40
N PRO A 90 -23.09 -7.69 -70.10
CA PRO A 90 -22.00 -6.88 -69.54
C PRO A 90 -20.66 -7.51 -69.95
N SER A 91 -19.72 -6.68 -70.40
CA SER A 91 -18.36 -7.14 -70.68
C SER A 91 -17.87 -7.96 -69.48
N PRO A 92 -17.28 -9.15 -69.71
CA PRO A 92 -16.77 -9.96 -68.63
C PRO A 92 -15.86 -9.12 -67.74
N ALA A 93 -16.23 -8.98 -66.46
CA ALA A 93 -15.40 -8.34 -65.45
C ALA A 93 -14.07 -9.09 -65.37
N ILE A 94 -12.98 -8.40 -65.67
CA ILE A 94 -11.63 -8.95 -65.50
C ILE A 94 -11.25 -8.66 -64.05
N THR A 95 -11.08 -9.70 -63.24
CA THR A 95 -10.51 -9.57 -61.90
C THR A 95 -9.01 -9.80 -62.00
N LEU A 96 -8.22 -8.81 -61.57
CA LEU A 96 -6.78 -8.92 -61.45
C LEU A 96 -6.45 -9.32 -60.01
N GLN A 97 -5.66 -10.38 -59.83
CA GLN A 97 -5.09 -10.73 -58.53
C GLN A 97 -3.57 -10.82 -58.65
N MET A 98 -2.86 -10.10 -57.79
CA MET A 98 -1.40 -10.11 -57.74
C MET A 98 -0.97 -10.46 -56.31
N GLN A 99 0.08 -11.26 -56.19
CA GLN A 99 0.77 -11.48 -54.93
C GLN A 99 2.27 -11.24 -55.15
N PHE A 100 2.89 -10.47 -54.27
CA PHE A 100 4.32 -10.20 -54.31
C PHE A 100 4.86 -10.08 -52.89
N GLU A 101 6.13 -10.45 -52.70
CA GLU A 101 6.82 -10.24 -51.43
C GLU A 101 7.51 -8.88 -51.41
N VAL A 102 7.38 -8.20 -50.28
CA VAL A 102 8.06 -6.94 -49.98
C VAL A 102 8.96 -7.18 -48.78
N GLU A 103 10.17 -6.63 -48.80
CA GLU A 103 11.13 -6.72 -47.68
C GLU A 103 11.49 -5.33 -47.18
N VAL A 104 11.16 -5.03 -45.91
CA VAL A 104 11.66 -3.84 -45.21
C VAL A 104 13.11 -4.11 -44.82
N LEU A 105 14.04 -3.34 -45.39
CA LEU A 105 15.48 -3.53 -45.21
C LEU A 105 16.01 -2.93 -43.91
N SER A 106 15.31 -1.91 -43.41
CA SER A 106 15.60 -1.16 -42.17
C SER A 106 14.34 -0.42 -41.74
N ASP A 107 14.21 -0.09 -40.46
CA ASP A 107 13.05 0.62 -39.89
C ASP A 107 12.59 1.76 -40.80
N VAL A 108 11.29 1.77 -41.11
CA VAL A 108 10.65 2.89 -41.81
C VAL A 108 9.80 3.63 -40.79
N VAL A 109 10.17 4.86 -40.49
CA VAL A 109 9.50 5.71 -39.50
C VAL A 109 8.59 6.68 -40.24
N ILE A 110 7.30 6.68 -39.89
CA ILE A 110 6.27 7.53 -40.48
C ILE A 110 5.64 8.34 -39.35
N ASP A 111 5.87 9.65 -39.33
CA ASP A 111 5.28 10.52 -38.31
C ASP A 111 3.75 10.57 -38.44
N LEU A 112 3.05 10.43 -37.31
CA LEU A 112 1.60 10.44 -37.28
C LEU A 112 1.08 11.87 -37.23
N ALA A 113 0.39 12.29 -38.29
CA ALA A 113 -0.16 13.64 -38.40
C ALA A 113 -1.08 13.97 -37.20
N GLY A 114 -0.78 15.07 -36.51
CA GLY A 114 -1.53 15.52 -35.33
C GLY A 114 -1.06 14.94 -33.99
N LEU A 115 -0.06 14.04 -33.99
CA LEU A 115 0.56 13.47 -32.80
C LEU A 115 2.06 13.79 -32.78
N GLU A 116 2.43 14.93 -32.21
CA GLU A 116 3.83 15.35 -32.11
C GLU A 116 4.65 14.33 -31.30
N GLY A 117 5.76 13.87 -31.88
CA GLY A 117 6.67 12.92 -31.23
C GLY A 117 6.18 11.47 -31.19
N VAL A 118 5.15 11.11 -31.97
CA VAL A 118 4.66 9.74 -32.13
C VAL A 118 4.69 9.34 -33.61
N SER A 119 5.22 8.16 -33.90
CA SER A 119 5.43 7.68 -35.28
C SER A 119 4.99 6.23 -35.42
N LEU A 120 4.50 5.83 -36.58
CA LEU A 120 4.36 4.43 -36.97
C LEU A 120 5.72 3.94 -37.46
N VAL A 121 6.19 2.81 -36.94
CA VAL A 121 7.44 2.18 -37.35
C VAL A 121 7.12 0.86 -38.04
N LEU A 122 7.55 0.69 -39.28
CA LEU A 122 7.54 -0.60 -39.96
C LEU A 122 8.87 -1.30 -39.67
N ASN A 123 8.79 -2.48 -39.05
CA ASN A 123 9.96 -3.24 -38.64
C ASN A 123 10.61 -3.94 -39.83
N PRO A 124 11.94 -4.18 -39.81
CA PRO A 124 12.63 -4.91 -40.84
C PRO A 124 12.08 -6.33 -40.96
N GLY A 125 11.84 -6.78 -42.18
CA GLY A 125 11.25 -8.10 -42.42
C GLY A 125 10.54 -8.22 -43.76
N GLY A 126 10.38 -9.46 -44.21
CA GLY A 126 9.60 -9.80 -45.39
C GLY A 126 8.11 -9.93 -45.05
N PHE A 127 7.25 -9.38 -45.89
CA PHE A 127 5.80 -9.58 -45.83
C PHE A 127 5.20 -9.77 -47.22
N GLY A 128 4.14 -10.57 -47.30
CA GLY A 128 3.37 -10.75 -48.52
C GLY A 128 2.36 -9.61 -48.70
N VAL A 129 2.29 -9.08 -49.91
CA VAL A 129 1.24 -8.13 -50.32
C VAL A 129 0.33 -8.82 -51.31
N ALA A 130 -0.96 -8.80 -51.02
CA ALA A 130 -2.01 -9.19 -51.94
C ALA A 130 -2.65 -7.93 -52.52
N PHE A 131 -2.79 -7.89 -53.84
CA PHE A 131 -3.54 -6.86 -54.54
C PHE A 131 -4.64 -7.53 -55.33
N ALA A 132 -5.87 -7.06 -55.14
CA ALA A 132 -7.02 -7.44 -55.95
C ALA A 132 -7.57 -6.19 -56.63
N ALA A 133 -7.84 -6.26 -57.93
CA ALA A 133 -8.61 -5.24 -58.63
C ALA A 133 -9.79 -5.86 -59.35
N GLU A 134 -10.95 -5.23 -59.15
CA GLU A 134 -12.22 -5.51 -59.79
C GLU A 134 -12.66 -4.29 -60.62
N PRO A 135 -13.67 -4.38 -61.49
CA PRO A 135 -14.11 -3.25 -62.31
C PRO A 135 -14.48 -2.00 -61.50
N ASP A 136 -14.88 -2.19 -60.25
CA ASP A 136 -15.44 -1.15 -59.39
C ASP A 136 -14.45 -0.67 -58.32
N GLY A 137 -13.22 -1.21 -58.28
CA GLY A 137 -12.21 -0.82 -57.29
C GLY A 137 -11.00 -1.74 -57.20
N PHE A 138 -10.10 -1.43 -56.27
CA PHE A 138 -8.97 -2.26 -55.88
C PHE A 138 -8.93 -2.37 -54.35
N GLU A 139 -8.26 -3.41 -53.88
CA GLU A 139 -7.91 -3.66 -52.50
C GLU A 139 -6.46 -4.13 -52.45
N LEU A 140 -5.67 -3.51 -51.59
CA LEU A 140 -4.31 -3.91 -51.28
C LEU A 140 -4.27 -4.34 -49.82
N SER A 141 -3.91 -5.60 -49.56
CA SER A 141 -3.90 -6.19 -48.22
C SER A 141 -2.54 -6.80 -47.90
N PHE A 142 -2.05 -6.54 -46.69
CA PHE A 142 -0.76 -7.06 -46.22
C PHE A 142 -0.72 -7.13 -44.69
N GLU A 143 0.06 -8.08 -44.17
CA GLU A 143 0.39 -8.14 -42.74
C GLU A 143 1.85 -7.76 -42.54
N VAL A 144 2.10 -6.68 -41.80
CA VAL A 144 3.46 -6.19 -41.55
C VAL A 144 3.73 -6.13 -40.05
N GLY A 145 4.97 -6.47 -39.67
CA GLY A 145 5.46 -6.19 -38.33
C GLY A 145 5.59 -4.68 -38.17
N ALA A 146 4.83 -4.10 -37.25
CA ALA A 146 4.86 -2.67 -37.01
C ALA A 146 4.95 -2.34 -35.52
N GLY A 147 5.25 -1.10 -35.21
CA GLY A 147 5.28 -0.58 -33.85
C GLY A 147 4.86 0.87 -33.81
N ILE A 148 4.58 1.37 -32.62
CA ILE A 148 4.43 2.80 -32.37
C ILE A 148 5.71 3.30 -31.72
N GLY A 149 6.43 4.13 -32.43
CA GLY A 149 7.63 4.82 -31.96
C GLY A 149 7.27 6.10 -31.22
N PHE A 150 8.00 6.38 -30.14
CA PHE A 150 7.89 7.58 -29.34
C PHE A 150 9.23 8.29 -29.31
N SER A 151 9.22 9.57 -29.66
CA SER A 151 10.42 10.40 -29.63
C SER A 151 11.04 10.43 -28.22
N PRO A 152 12.36 10.63 -28.10
CA PRO A 152 13.03 10.78 -26.82
C PRO A 152 12.55 11.97 -25.97
N SER A 153 11.76 12.88 -26.53
CA SER A 153 11.13 13.96 -25.75
C SER A 153 9.94 13.48 -24.92
N LEU A 154 9.26 12.42 -25.38
CA LEU A 154 8.11 11.82 -24.72
C LEU A 154 8.50 10.59 -23.89
N LEU A 155 9.22 9.66 -24.50
CA LEU A 155 9.69 8.43 -23.86
C LEU A 155 11.17 8.20 -24.15
N PRO A 156 12.08 8.95 -23.50
CA PRO A 156 13.52 8.70 -23.65
C PRO A 156 13.87 7.23 -23.32
N PRO A 157 14.62 6.54 -24.20
CA PRO A 157 15.03 5.16 -23.97
C PRO A 157 15.94 5.00 -22.75
N TYR A 158 15.67 4.00 -21.92
CA TYR A 158 16.47 3.65 -20.74
C TYR A 158 16.78 2.16 -20.70
N ARG A 159 17.92 1.78 -20.11
CA ARG A 159 18.24 0.37 -19.87
C ARG A 159 18.43 0.08 -18.40
N ALA A 160 18.04 -1.12 -18.01
CA ALA A 160 18.32 -1.65 -16.68
C ALA A 160 19.73 -2.24 -16.64
N VAL A 161 20.53 -1.83 -15.66
CA VAL A 161 21.90 -2.28 -15.42
C VAL A 161 21.99 -2.81 -14.00
N THR A 162 22.24 -4.11 -13.86
CA THR A 162 22.48 -4.73 -12.56
C THR A 162 23.89 -4.35 -12.07
N GLN A 163 23.96 -3.76 -10.88
CA GLN A 163 25.21 -3.39 -10.22
C GLN A 163 25.83 -4.60 -9.49
N GLY A 164 27.09 -4.45 -9.05
CA GLY A 164 27.85 -5.51 -8.38
C GLY A 164 27.30 -5.95 -7.03
N ASP A 165 26.41 -5.15 -6.42
CA ASP A 165 25.68 -5.47 -5.18
C ASP A 165 24.30 -6.12 -5.44
N GLY A 166 23.93 -6.33 -6.71
CA GLY A 166 22.65 -6.89 -7.13
C GLY A 166 21.52 -5.88 -7.32
N THR A 167 21.76 -4.58 -7.02
CA THR A 167 20.76 -3.53 -7.26
C THR A 167 20.61 -3.24 -8.75
N VAL A 168 19.41 -2.88 -9.20
CA VAL A 168 19.17 -2.48 -10.59
C VAL A 168 19.20 -0.96 -10.67
N LYS A 169 20.08 -0.43 -11.52
CA LYS A 169 20.13 0.98 -11.88
C LYS A 169 19.55 1.18 -13.28
N PHE A 170 18.85 2.29 -13.48
CA PHE A 170 18.40 2.70 -14.79
C PHE A 170 19.28 3.84 -15.30
N GLU A 171 19.74 3.72 -16.54
CA GLU A 171 20.54 4.75 -17.22
C GLU A 171 20.03 5.00 -18.65
N PRO A 172 20.24 6.20 -19.21
CA PRO A 172 19.91 6.48 -20.59
C PRO A 172 20.53 5.45 -21.53
N ASP A 173 19.76 5.02 -22.53
CA ASP A 173 20.20 4.06 -23.52
C ASP A 173 20.46 4.71 -24.87
N ASP A 174 21.65 5.28 -25.02
CA ASP A 174 22.09 5.95 -26.25
C ASP A 174 22.20 5.03 -27.48
N SER A 175 22.00 3.71 -27.30
CA SER A 175 21.98 2.75 -28.42
C SER A 175 20.64 2.72 -29.16
N ARG A 176 19.58 3.27 -28.56
CA ARG A 176 18.25 3.35 -29.15
C ARG A 176 17.90 4.81 -29.45
N GLU A 177 17.46 5.06 -30.68
CA GLU A 177 17.08 6.40 -31.11
C GLU A 177 15.69 6.82 -30.59
N TYR A 178 14.81 5.85 -30.35
CA TYR A 178 13.45 6.06 -29.87
C TYR A 178 12.96 4.86 -29.04
N THR A 179 11.89 5.06 -28.27
CA THR A 179 11.20 3.96 -27.59
C THR A 179 10.10 3.46 -28.50
N GLN A 180 10.06 2.15 -28.76
CA GLN A 180 9.02 1.53 -29.58
C GLN A 180 8.16 0.59 -28.75
N ILE A 181 6.84 0.68 -28.97
CA ILE A 181 5.89 -0.32 -28.53
C ILE A 181 5.57 -1.21 -29.73
N ASN A 182 5.93 -2.49 -29.63
CA ASN A 182 5.74 -3.44 -30.73
C ASN A 182 4.28 -3.88 -30.83
N LEU A 183 3.77 -3.91 -32.06
CA LEU A 183 2.49 -4.50 -32.43
C LEU A 183 2.80 -5.89 -33.02
N ALA A 184 2.11 -6.94 -32.57
CA ALA A 184 2.46 -8.32 -32.92
C ALA A 184 2.47 -8.56 -34.44
N ASN A 185 1.39 -8.20 -35.13
CA ASN A 185 1.25 -8.07 -36.58
C ASN A 185 0.10 -7.09 -36.84
N VAL A 186 0.27 -6.19 -37.81
CA VAL A 186 -0.79 -5.28 -38.24
C VAL A 186 -1.25 -5.70 -39.63
N ALA A 187 -2.49 -6.16 -39.73
CA ALA A 187 -3.16 -6.35 -41.00
C ALA A 187 -3.62 -4.98 -41.51
N VAL A 188 -3.10 -4.57 -42.66
CA VAL A 188 -3.45 -3.31 -43.31
C VAL A 188 -4.19 -3.63 -44.60
N THR A 189 -5.34 -3.00 -44.79
CA THR A 189 -6.07 -3.00 -46.05
C THR A 189 -6.22 -1.57 -46.56
N VAL A 190 -5.97 -1.37 -47.85
CA VAL A 190 -6.13 -0.08 -48.52
C VAL A 190 -7.05 -0.27 -49.71
N ASP A 191 -8.16 0.46 -49.76
CA ASP A 191 -9.12 0.37 -50.86
C ASP A 191 -8.92 1.48 -51.92
N HIS A 192 -9.68 1.37 -53.01
CA HIS A 192 -9.69 2.35 -54.11
C HIS A 192 -10.11 3.77 -53.75
N THR A 193 -10.72 3.99 -52.58
CA THR A 193 -11.06 5.32 -52.09
C THR A 193 -9.90 5.95 -51.30
N GLY A 194 -8.84 5.16 -51.04
CA GLY A 194 -7.74 5.53 -50.15
C GLY A 194 -8.10 5.36 -48.68
N ALA A 195 -9.21 4.67 -48.36
CA ALA A 195 -9.49 4.29 -46.99
C ALA A 195 -8.50 3.21 -46.55
N ILE A 196 -7.89 3.42 -45.39
CA ILE A 196 -6.94 2.51 -44.78
C ILE A 196 -7.62 1.91 -43.54
N ASP A 197 -7.78 0.60 -43.51
CA ASP A 197 -8.23 -0.14 -42.33
C ASP A 197 -7.06 -0.95 -41.78
N CYS A 198 -6.85 -0.84 -40.47
CA CYS A 198 -5.73 -1.44 -39.76
C CYS A 198 -6.26 -2.28 -38.59
N ASP A 199 -6.02 -3.58 -38.64
CA ASP A 199 -6.27 -4.48 -37.51
C ASP A 199 -4.92 -4.87 -36.89
N ALA A 200 -4.60 -4.26 -35.76
CA ALA A 200 -3.45 -4.63 -34.96
C ALA A 200 -3.87 -5.77 -34.01
N GLY A 201 -3.31 -6.96 -34.20
CA GLY A 201 -3.60 -8.11 -33.35
C GLY A 201 -3.39 -7.83 -31.86
N ALA A 202 -4.15 -8.51 -31.00
CA ALA A 202 -4.12 -8.30 -29.55
C ALA A 202 -2.72 -8.51 -28.94
N GLY A 203 -2.27 -7.53 -28.15
CA GLY A 203 -1.03 -7.59 -27.35
C GLY A 203 -0.02 -6.50 -27.71
N ILE A 204 -0.19 -5.32 -27.10
CA ILE A 204 0.69 -4.16 -27.24
C ILE A 204 1.68 -4.20 -26.06
N LYS A 205 2.96 -4.42 -26.32
CA LYS A 205 3.96 -4.60 -25.25
C LYS A 205 5.11 -3.60 -25.34
N LEU A 206 5.35 -2.91 -24.22
CA LEU A 206 6.61 -2.23 -23.96
C LEU A 206 7.54 -3.23 -23.25
N THR A 207 8.56 -3.69 -23.96
CA THR A 207 9.53 -4.69 -23.48
C THR A 207 10.76 -4.08 -22.84
N ASP A 208 11.08 -2.85 -23.20
CA ASP A 208 12.31 -2.17 -22.80
C ASP A 208 12.00 -0.91 -22.01
N PRO A 209 12.78 -0.60 -20.95
CA PRO A 209 12.49 0.55 -20.12
C PRO A 209 12.54 1.88 -20.87
N ALA A 210 11.69 2.80 -20.45
CA ALA A 210 11.68 4.19 -20.93
C ALA A 210 11.27 5.13 -19.80
N MET A 211 11.87 6.33 -19.76
CA MET A 211 11.45 7.37 -18.83
C MET A 211 10.22 8.09 -19.38
N ILE A 212 9.30 8.53 -18.53
CA ILE A 212 8.21 9.41 -18.93
C ILE A 212 8.74 10.84 -18.98
N GLY A 213 8.93 11.38 -20.19
CA GLY A 213 9.60 12.66 -20.43
C GLY A 213 10.93 12.71 -19.68
N ASN A 214 11.14 13.74 -18.86
CA ASN A 214 12.30 13.86 -17.97
C ASN A 214 11.88 13.87 -16.49
N THR A 215 10.88 13.08 -16.12
CA THR A 215 10.25 13.13 -14.78
C THR A 215 10.99 12.35 -13.71
N GLY A 216 11.91 11.45 -14.07
CA GLY A 216 12.48 10.46 -13.16
C GLY A 216 11.63 9.19 -12.99
N VAL A 217 10.41 9.16 -13.54
CA VAL A 217 9.54 7.99 -13.53
C VAL A 217 9.81 7.14 -14.76
N ILE A 218 10.11 5.86 -14.55
CA ILE A 218 10.48 4.92 -15.61
C ILE A 218 9.39 3.85 -15.73
N VAL A 219 8.84 3.69 -16.94
CA VAL A 219 8.04 2.52 -17.29
C VAL A 219 9.03 1.41 -17.63
N GLU A 220 9.14 0.40 -16.76
CA GLU A 220 10.06 -0.72 -16.97
C GLU A 220 9.48 -1.70 -17.98
N THR A 221 8.22 -2.06 -17.79
CA THR A 221 7.45 -2.93 -18.69
C THR A 221 5.98 -2.51 -18.67
N ALA A 222 5.29 -2.75 -19.79
CA ALA A 222 3.85 -2.62 -19.86
C ALA A 222 3.27 -3.63 -20.86
N ASP A 223 2.20 -4.30 -20.46
CA ASP A 223 1.39 -5.19 -21.30
C ASP A 223 -0.02 -4.63 -21.41
N VAL A 224 -0.38 -4.21 -22.63
CA VAL A 224 -1.54 -3.38 -22.91
C VAL A 224 -2.38 -4.02 -24.01
N GLU A 225 -3.69 -3.87 -23.92
CA GLU A 225 -4.67 -4.35 -24.89
C GLU A 225 -5.68 -3.24 -25.16
N LEU A 226 -6.00 -2.98 -26.43
CA LEU A 226 -7.07 -2.07 -26.82
C LEU A 226 -8.36 -2.87 -27.04
N ASN A 227 -9.36 -2.63 -26.19
CA ASN A 227 -10.69 -3.20 -26.36
C ASN A 227 -11.63 -2.16 -26.98
N LEU A 228 -11.67 -2.09 -28.31
CA LEU A 228 -12.51 -1.13 -29.04
C LEU A 228 -13.92 -1.68 -29.37
N SER A 229 -14.02 -3.00 -29.53
CA SER A 229 -15.28 -3.68 -29.86
C SER A 229 -16.22 -3.79 -28.65
N GLY A 230 -15.66 -3.97 -27.45
CA GLY A 230 -16.38 -4.28 -26.21
C GLY A 230 -16.35 -5.77 -25.85
N ASP A 231 -15.86 -6.62 -26.75
CA ASP A 231 -15.84 -8.08 -26.60
C ASP A 231 -14.50 -8.63 -26.06
N GLY A 232 -13.48 -7.76 -25.93
CA GLY A 232 -12.15 -8.12 -25.44
C GLY A 232 -12.01 -8.12 -23.91
N SER A 233 -10.75 -8.15 -23.44
CA SER A 233 -10.43 -8.10 -22.01
C SER A 233 -10.89 -6.79 -21.37
N ARG A 234 -11.20 -6.84 -20.07
CA ARG A 234 -11.65 -5.66 -19.31
C ARG A 234 -11.26 -5.75 -17.84
N PRO A 235 -11.07 -4.62 -17.15
CA PRO A 235 -10.81 -4.62 -15.71
C PRO A 235 -11.93 -5.31 -14.92
N ALA A 236 -11.58 -5.94 -13.80
CA ALA A 236 -12.55 -6.54 -12.90
C ALA A 236 -13.58 -5.50 -12.42
N GLY A 237 -14.84 -5.91 -12.26
CA GLY A 237 -15.92 -5.02 -11.79
C GLY A 237 -16.45 -4.02 -12.82
N THR A 238 -15.92 -4.00 -14.05
CA THR A 238 -16.51 -3.19 -15.15
C THR A 238 -17.76 -3.86 -15.74
N PRO A 239 -18.64 -3.15 -16.46
CA PRO A 239 -19.80 -3.73 -17.14
C PRO A 239 -19.44 -4.48 -18.43
N PRO A 240 -20.24 -5.47 -18.89
CA PRO A 240 -20.05 -6.13 -20.18
C PRO A 240 -20.07 -5.11 -21.32
N GLY A 241 -19.29 -5.34 -22.38
CA GLY A 241 -19.15 -4.36 -23.46
C GLY A 241 -18.24 -3.18 -23.11
N TRP A 242 -17.43 -3.26 -22.04
CA TRP A 242 -16.48 -2.21 -21.67
C TRP A 242 -15.50 -1.96 -22.82
N LYS A 243 -15.26 -0.68 -23.11
CA LYS A 243 -14.34 -0.24 -24.17
C LYS A 243 -13.28 0.66 -23.59
N GLY A 244 -12.04 0.45 -23.98
CA GLY A 244 -10.92 1.27 -23.50
C GLY A 244 -9.56 0.59 -23.64
N LEU A 245 -8.59 1.22 -22.97
CA LEU A 245 -7.22 0.74 -22.85
C LEU A 245 -7.10 -0.14 -21.61
N MET A 246 -6.82 -1.43 -21.79
CA MET A 246 -6.54 -2.37 -20.72
C MET A 246 -5.02 -2.48 -20.54
N ILE A 247 -4.55 -2.40 -19.31
CA ILE A 247 -3.17 -2.59 -18.89
C ILE A 247 -3.19 -3.83 -18.00
N ASN A 248 -2.84 -4.96 -18.59
CA ASN A 248 -2.84 -6.26 -17.91
C ASN A 248 -1.83 -6.25 -16.76
N ASN A 249 -0.62 -5.78 -17.05
CA ASN A 249 0.42 -5.53 -16.08
C ASN A 249 1.30 -4.36 -16.53
N ALA A 250 1.69 -3.49 -15.62
CA ALA A 250 2.76 -2.53 -15.86
C ALA A 250 3.59 -2.31 -14.60
N SER A 251 4.90 -2.12 -14.78
CA SER A 251 5.86 -1.82 -13.72
C SER A 251 6.40 -0.41 -13.90
N LEU A 252 6.20 0.44 -12.90
CA LEU A 252 6.71 1.81 -12.82
C LEU A 252 7.78 1.91 -11.74
N ARG A 253 8.91 2.53 -12.06
CA ARG A 253 10.04 2.74 -11.16
C ARG A 253 10.22 4.22 -10.89
N ILE A 254 10.58 4.57 -9.65
CA ILE A 254 10.98 5.92 -9.26
C ILE A 254 12.30 5.80 -8.48
N PRO A 255 13.43 5.55 -9.19
CA PRO A 255 14.68 5.11 -8.55
C PRO A 255 15.25 6.10 -7.52
N ASP A 256 14.95 7.39 -7.68
CA ASP A 256 15.39 8.44 -6.76
C ASP A 256 14.57 8.48 -5.45
N VAL A 257 13.45 7.75 -5.39
CA VAL A 257 12.55 7.71 -4.23
C VAL A 257 12.59 6.35 -3.54
N PHE A 258 12.50 5.24 -4.29
CA PHE A 258 12.58 3.88 -3.73
C PHE A 258 13.06 2.87 -4.79
N SER A 259 13.61 1.75 -4.33
CA SER A 259 14.21 0.69 -5.15
C SER A 259 13.20 -0.30 -5.74
N GLY A 260 12.01 -0.38 -5.13
CA GLY A 260 10.87 -1.20 -5.58
C GLY A 260 10.20 -0.73 -6.88
N ALA A 261 8.97 -1.21 -7.11
CA ALA A 261 8.14 -0.82 -8.25
C ALA A 261 6.70 -0.54 -7.81
N ILE A 262 6.06 0.41 -8.48
CA ILE A 262 4.60 0.51 -8.49
C ILE A 262 4.11 -0.38 -9.62
N VAL A 263 3.33 -1.39 -9.26
CA VAL A 263 2.77 -2.38 -10.17
C VAL A 263 1.29 -2.08 -10.38
N ALA A 264 0.93 -1.84 -11.64
CA ALA A 264 -0.45 -1.81 -12.09
C ALA A 264 -0.86 -3.22 -12.55
N THR A 265 -1.99 -3.74 -12.06
CA THR A 265 -2.52 -5.04 -12.47
C THR A 265 -4.00 -4.92 -12.82
N GLY A 266 -4.36 -5.42 -14.00
CA GLY A 266 -5.73 -5.35 -14.51
C GLY A 266 -6.29 -3.93 -14.53
N PHE A 267 -5.42 -2.95 -14.80
CA PHE A 267 -5.75 -1.54 -14.80
C PHE A 267 -6.38 -1.17 -16.15
N GLY A 268 -7.30 -0.24 -16.20
CA GLY A 268 -7.89 0.15 -17.47
C GLY A 268 -8.52 1.52 -17.46
N ILE A 269 -8.43 2.18 -18.61
CA ILE A 269 -8.92 3.53 -18.86
C ILE A 269 -9.99 3.41 -19.95
N GLY A 270 -11.24 3.63 -19.59
CA GLY A 270 -12.37 3.55 -20.51
C GLY A 270 -13.35 4.70 -20.34
N SER A 271 -14.46 4.65 -21.07
CA SER A 271 -15.51 5.68 -21.00
C SER A 271 -16.15 5.82 -19.61
N GLY A 272 -16.10 4.76 -18.80
CA GLY A 272 -16.54 4.77 -17.40
C GLY A 272 -15.47 5.23 -16.40
N GLY A 273 -14.31 5.68 -16.86
CA GLY A 273 -13.19 6.07 -16.00
C GLY A 273 -12.11 5.00 -15.85
N VAL A 274 -11.40 5.07 -14.73
CA VAL A 274 -10.24 4.25 -14.39
C VAL A 274 -10.63 3.12 -13.43
N SER A 275 -10.22 1.90 -13.73
CA SER A 275 -10.44 0.72 -12.88
C SER A 275 -9.19 -0.13 -12.77
N GLY A 276 -9.05 -0.92 -11.71
CA GLY A 276 -7.97 -1.88 -11.48
C GLY A 276 -7.15 -1.57 -10.24
N THR A 277 -6.02 -2.26 -10.07
CA THR A 277 -5.22 -2.16 -8.85
C THR A 277 -3.83 -1.60 -9.13
N LEU A 278 -3.41 -0.67 -8.29
CA LEU A 278 -2.04 -0.19 -8.15
C LEU A 278 -1.51 -0.70 -6.81
N GLY A 279 -0.27 -1.18 -6.79
CA GLY A 279 0.37 -1.60 -5.55
C GLY A 279 1.88 -1.42 -5.59
N ALA A 280 2.49 -1.15 -4.46
CA ALA A 280 3.93 -1.08 -4.29
C ALA A 280 4.31 -1.70 -2.95
N THR A 281 5.38 -2.48 -2.95
CA THR A 281 5.99 -3.03 -1.73
C THR A 281 7.37 -2.43 -1.55
N PHE A 282 7.71 -2.15 -0.29
CA PHE A 282 8.95 -1.51 0.09
C PHE A 282 9.71 -2.41 1.05
N GLY A 283 11.02 -2.49 0.88
CA GLY A 283 11.87 -3.14 1.87
C GLY A 283 11.84 -2.32 3.15
N LEU A 284 11.20 -2.86 4.19
CA LEU A 284 11.20 -2.29 5.54
C LEU A 284 11.71 -3.35 6.50
N SER A 285 12.67 -2.97 7.33
CA SER A 285 13.19 -3.83 8.38
C SER A 285 13.50 -3.02 9.62
N TYR A 286 13.37 -3.68 10.77
CA TYR A 286 13.68 -3.10 12.06
C TYR A 286 14.67 -4.01 12.79
N SER A 287 15.81 -3.45 13.20
CA SER A 287 16.87 -4.18 13.89
C SER A 287 17.67 -3.23 14.77
N ASN A 288 18.06 -3.69 15.97
CA ASN A 288 18.85 -2.92 16.93
C ASN A 288 18.28 -1.50 17.19
N GLY A 289 16.96 -1.40 17.41
CA GLY A 289 16.33 -0.12 17.71
C GLY A 289 16.07 0.79 16.51
N THR A 290 16.48 0.40 15.30
CA THR A 290 16.53 1.28 14.13
C THR A 290 15.77 0.69 12.93
N PHE A 291 14.96 1.51 12.28
CA PHE A 291 14.34 1.18 10.99
C PHE A 291 15.34 1.36 9.84
N SER A 292 15.31 0.46 8.86
CA SER A 292 16.05 0.59 7.61
C SER A 292 15.21 0.14 6.41
N GLY A 293 15.35 0.86 5.29
CA GLY A 293 14.49 0.71 4.12
C GLY A 293 14.38 2.00 3.32
N ASP A 294 13.70 1.94 2.17
CA ASP A 294 13.55 3.09 1.26
C ASP A 294 12.62 4.17 1.83
N LEU A 295 11.53 3.76 2.48
CA LEU A 295 10.49 4.65 3.01
C LEU A 295 10.48 4.67 4.54
N VAL A 296 11.67 4.78 5.15
CA VAL A 296 11.82 5.03 6.59
C VAL A 296 11.68 6.52 6.88
N GLY A 297 10.90 6.84 7.92
CA GLY A 297 10.61 8.23 8.31
C GLY A 297 9.54 8.27 9.39
N ASP A 298 8.86 9.41 9.52
CA ASP A 298 7.75 9.54 10.45
C ASP A 298 6.45 9.07 9.80
N VAL A 299 5.75 8.15 10.47
CA VAL A 299 4.42 7.68 10.10
C VAL A 299 3.48 8.09 11.24
N LEU A 300 2.47 8.90 10.94
CA LEU A 300 1.55 9.47 11.93
C LEU A 300 2.31 10.18 13.08
N GLY A 301 3.37 10.94 12.74
CA GLY A 301 4.19 11.67 13.71
C GLY A 301 5.10 10.80 14.59
N MET A 302 5.16 9.49 14.33
CA MET A 302 5.97 8.53 15.10
C MET A 302 7.06 7.91 14.22
N GLN A 303 8.20 7.59 14.80
CA GLN A 303 9.30 6.93 14.08
C GLN A 303 8.82 5.60 13.48
N GLY A 304 9.07 5.38 12.20
CA GLY A 304 8.58 4.19 11.51
C GLY A 304 9.02 4.05 10.06
N GLY A 305 8.18 3.40 9.27
CA GLY A 305 8.32 3.32 7.82
C GLY A 305 7.17 2.59 7.16
N LEU A 306 7.07 2.72 5.84
CA LEU A 306 6.05 2.06 5.02
C LEU A 306 6.59 0.76 4.41
N SER A 307 5.77 -0.29 4.40
CA SER A 307 6.11 -1.59 3.79
C SER A 307 5.25 -1.90 2.56
N GLU A 308 4.05 -1.34 2.47
CA GLU A 308 3.16 -1.54 1.34
C GLU A 308 2.21 -0.36 1.13
N ILE A 309 1.90 -0.06 -0.13
CA ILE A 309 0.78 0.80 -0.53
C ILE A 309 -0.02 0.04 -1.58
N SER A 310 -1.33 0.00 -1.43
CA SER A 310 -2.24 -0.53 -2.44
C SER A 310 -3.47 0.36 -2.63
N LEU A 311 -3.96 0.43 -3.87
CA LEU A 311 -5.17 1.15 -4.23
C LEU A 311 -5.90 0.37 -5.33
N THR A 312 -7.15 0.03 -5.07
CA THR A 312 -8.06 -0.55 -6.06
C THR A 312 -9.11 0.49 -6.43
N LEU A 313 -9.24 0.76 -7.73
CA LEU A 313 -10.25 1.64 -8.29
C LEU A 313 -11.29 0.82 -9.06
N GLN A 314 -12.54 1.23 -8.98
CA GLN A 314 -13.61 0.77 -9.84
C GLN A 314 -14.33 2.00 -10.40
N GLN A 315 -14.11 2.30 -11.67
CA GLN A 315 -14.72 3.45 -12.36
C GLN A 315 -14.49 4.79 -11.61
N ASN A 316 -13.23 5.07 -11.29
CA ASN A 316 -12.76 6.22 -10.49
C ASN A 316 -13.15 6.21 -9.00
N ILE A 317 -13.85 5.18 -8.51
CA ILE A 317 -14.23 5.07 -7.10
C ILE A 317 -13.22 4.15 -6.39
N PRO A 318 -12.59 4.60 -5.29
CA PRO A 318 -11.81 3.70 -4.42
C PRO A 318 -12.70 2.54 -3.95
N ALA A 319 -12.35 1.33 -4.36
CA ALA A 319 -13.05 0.09 -4.01
C ALA A 319 -12.29 -0.74 -2.96
N GLY A 320 -11.04 -0.37 -2.69
CA GLY A 320 -10.19 -1.00 -1.69
C GLY A 320 -8.78 -0.43 -1.75
N GLY A 321 -7.92 -0.90 -0.85
CA GLY A 321 -6.55 -0.45 -0.72
C GLY A 321 -6.24 0.02 0.69
N GLY A 322 -4.95 0.14 0.96
CA GLY A 322 -4.43 0.53 2.25
C GLY A 322 -2.93 0.73 2.20
N ILE A 323 -2.41 1.31 3.27
CA ILE A 323 -0.97 1.47 3.51
C ILE A 323 -0.61 0.57 4.69
N LYS A 324 0.37 -0.31 4.51
CA LYS A 324 0.97 -1.04 5.63
C LYS A 324 2.21 -0.30 6.11
N ALA A 325 2.33 -0.16 7.41
CA ALA A 325 3.43 0.54 8.04
C ALA A 325 3.83 -0.11 9.37
N GLN A 326 5.03 0.21 9.83
CA GLN A 326 5.49 -0.11 11.18
C GLN A 326 5.81 1.19 11.91
N ILE A 327 5.40 1.29 13.18
CA ILE A 327 5.67 2.45 14.03
C ILE A 327 6.26 2.05 15.38
N LYS A 328 7.09 2.92 15.95
CA LYS A 328 7.45 2.89 17.37
C LYS A 328 6.57 3.83 18.16
N LEU A 329 5.90 3.29 19.18
CA LEU A 329 5.12 4.10 20.12
C LEU A 329 6.07 4.77 21.12
N PRO A 330 6.12 6.11 21.24
CA PRO A 330 7.14 6.80 22.04
C PRO A 330 7.22 6.42 23.53
N PHE A 331 6.12 5.97 24.15
CA PHE A 331 6.17 5.47 25.54
C PHE A 331 6.76 4.05 25.66
N PHE A 332 6.63 3.26 24.60
CA PHE A 332 7.16 1.90 24.44
C PHE A 332 8.27 1.87 23.38
N ASP A 333 9.07 2.93 23.33
CA ASP A 333 10.14 3.11 22.36
C ASP A 333 11.33 2.15 22.58
N ASP A 334 11.38 1.53 23.76
CA ASP A 334 12.26 0.44 24.16
C ASP A 334 11.71 -0.95 23.83
N ALA A 335 10.49 -1.06 23.28
CA ALA A 335 9.93 -2.34 22.88
C ALA A 335 10.81 -3.03 21.82
N GLU A 336 10.94 -4.36 21.96
CA GLU A 336 11.76 -5.18 21.06
C GLU A 336 11.23 -5.19 19.63
N GLU A 337 9.92 -5.03 19.44
CA GLU A 337 9.27 -5.03 18.14
C GLU A 337 8.45 -3.75 17.92
N PRO A 338 8.43 -3.22 16.68
CA PRO A 338 7.53 -2.14 16.33
C PRO A 338 6.09 -2.64 16.22
N LEU A 339 5.15 -1.71 16.23
CA LEU A 339 3.74 -2.00 16.00
C LEU A 339 3.45 -1.99 14.49
N ASP A 340 2.98 -3.12 13.98
CA ASP A 340 2.46 -3.23 12.61
C ASP A 340 1.07 -2.59 12.54
N ILE A 341 0.88 -1.65 11.61
CA ILE A 341 -0.39 -0.95 11.42
C ILE A 341 -0.81 -0.96 9.94
N GLU A 342 -2.12 -0.96 9.72
CA GLU A 342 -2.75 -0.75 8.41
C GLU A 342 -3.54 0.56 8.44
N ILE A 343 -3.30 1.41 7.44
CA ILE A 343 -4.01 2.66 7.21
C ILE A 343 -4.93 2.45 6.00
N GLY A 344 -6.23 2.35 6.26
CA GLY A 344 -7.27 2.26 5.24
C GLY A 344 -7.83 3.62 4.83
N PHE A 345 -8.42 3.68 3.65
CA PHE A 345 -9.10 4.88 3.13
C PHE A 345 -10.61 4.64 3.07
N THR A 346 -11.39 5.63 3.50
CA THR A 346 -12.85 5.59 3.37
C THR A 346 -13.29 6.34 2.11
N VAL A 347 -14.49 6.03 1.61
CA VAL A 347 -15.03 6.60 0.36
C VAL A 347 -15.29 8.11 0.43
N ASP A 348 -15.43 8.66 1.63
CA ASP A 348 -15.56 10.09 1.91
C ASP A 348 -14.20 10.80 2.09
N GLY A 349 -13.08 10.08 1.88
CA GLY A 349 -11.72 10.61 1.99
C GLY A 349 -11.18 10.67 3.41
N GLY A 350 -11.86 10.02 4.36
CA GLY A 350 -11.32 9.75 5.70
C GLY A 350 -10.30 8.62 5.68
N PHE A 351 -9.67 8.42 6.84
CA PHE A 351 -8.69 7.37 7.07
C PHE A 351 -9.09 6.54 8.29
N THR A 352 -8.81 5.25 8.25
CA THR A 352 -8.90 4.36 9.42
C THR A 352 -7.53 3.79 9.69
N VAL A 353 -7.16 3.61 10.95
CA VAL A 353 -5.90 2.95 11.30
C VAL A 353 -6.20 1.80 12.26
N ALA A 354 -5.63 0.63 11.98
CA ALA A 354 -5.80 -0.58 12.76
C ALA A 354 -4.46 -1.30 12.94
N ILE A 355 -4.38 -2.21 13.92
CA ILE A 355 -3.23 -3.12 14.08
C ILE A 355 -3.28 -4.17 12.97
N ASP A 356 -2.18 -4.33 12.24
CA ASP A 356 -2.04 -5.33 11.17
C ASP A 356 -1.44 -6.63 11.72
N ARG A 357 -2.22 -7.37 12.53
CA ARG A 357 -1.83 -8.70 13.03
C ARG A 357 -2.95 -9.74 12.95
N PRO A 358 -2.63 -11.02 12.63
CA PRO A 358 -3.64 -12.08 12.44
C PRO A 358 -4.47 -12.41 13.69
N ASP A 359 -3.90 -12.26 14.89
CA ASP A 359 -4.54 -12.55 16.18
C ASP A 359 -5.13 -11.31 16.86
N GLY A 360 -4.86 -10.11 16.33
CA GLY A 360 -5.41 -8.83 16.79
C GLY A 360 -4.96 -8.37 18.17
N LEU A 361 -4.14 -9.16 18.88
CA LEU A 361 -3.63 -8.87 20.22
C LEU A 361 -2.15 -8.52 20.14
N VAL A 362 -1.79 -7.33 20.60
CA VAL A 362 -0.40 -6.91 20.73
C VAL A 362 -0.06 -6.74 22.20
N THR A 363 1.06 -7.32 22.62
CA THR A 363 1.62 -7.06 23.93
C THR A 363 2.80 -6.12 23.78
N LEU A 364 2.68 -4.93 24.38
CA LEU A 364 3.79 -4.01 24.56
C LEU A 364 4.37 -4.19 25.96
N SER A 365 5.68 -4.01 26.09
CA SER A 365 6.37 -4.14 27.37
C SER A 365 7.37 -3.01 27.53
N LYS A 366 7.34 -2.39 28.71
CA LYS A 366 8.39 -1.51 29.23
C LYS A 366 9.09 -2.28 30.34
N PRO A 367 10.23 -2.94 30.07
CA PRO A 367 10.87 -3.84 31.01
C PRO A 367 11.07 -3.21 32.39
N GLY A 368 10.70 -3.93 33.45
CA GLY A 368 10.81 -3.45 34.83
C GLY A 368 9.78 -2.39 35.25
N VAL A 369 8.85 -2.00 34.36
CA VAL A 369 7.78 -1.03 34.66
C VAL A 369 6.42 -1.67 34.50
N LEU A 370 6.04 -2.05 33.28
CA LEU A 370 4.71 -2.60 32.99
C LEU A 370 4.68 -3.33 31.64
N SER A 371 3.67 -4.17 31.48
CA SER A 371 3.26 -4.74 30.19
C SER A 371 1.80 -4.39 29.91
N VAL A 372 1.47 -4.13 28.65
CA VAL A 372 0.12 -3.86 28.17
C VAL A 372 -0.26 -4.84 27.09
N SER A 373 -1.34 -5.59 27.30
CA SER A 373 -2.00 -6.34 26.25
C SER A 373 -3.12 -5.47 25.67
N ILE A 374 -3.07 -5.20 24.38
CA ILE A 374 -3.97 -4.27 23.68
C ILE A 374 -5.17 -5.05 23.13
N ASP A 375 -6.36 -4.67 23.58
CA ASP A 375 -7.65 -5.17 23.06
C ASP A 375 -8.14 -4.33 21.87
N SER A 376 -7.90 -3.02 21.90
CA SER A 376 -8.24 -2.13 20.79
C SER A 376 -7.30 -0.93 20.70
N ILE A 377 -7.14 -0.41 19.48
CA ILE A 377 -6.38 0.80 19.19
C ILE A 377 -7.30 1.81 18.48
N GLY A 378 -7.14 3.08 18.82
CA GLY A 378 -7.72 4.21 18.15
C GLY A 378 -6.63 5.23 17.85
N PHE A 379 -6.88 6.09 16.87
CA PHE A 379 -5.96 7.15 16.49
C PHE A 379 -6.74 8.45 16.40
N ALA A 380 -6.14 9.52 16.91
CA ALA A 380 -6.66 10.87 16.87
C ALA A 380 -5.57 11.84 16.40
N VAL A 381 -6.00 12.97 15.83
CA VAL A 381 -5.12 14.08 15.47
C VAL A 381 -5.77 15.36 15.97
N ASP A 382 -5.06 16.09 16.84
CA ASP A 382 -5.49 17.37 17.36
C ASP A 382 -4.31 18.35 17.30
N ASP A 383 -4.54 19.54 16.71
CA ASP A 383 -3.50 20.57 16.50
C ASP A 383 -2.17 20.07 15.89
N GLY A 384 -2.24 19.00 15.07
CA GLY A 384 -1.08 18.39 14.40
C GLY A 384 -0.32 17.37 15.24
N VAL A 385 -0.75 17.12 16.48
CA VAL A 385 -0.23 16.07 17.35
C VAL A 385 -1.04 14.80 17.10
N PHE A 386 -0.35 13.72 16.74
CA PHE A 386 -0.96 12.42 16.61
C PHE A 386 -1.04 11.75 17.98
N THR A 387 -2.17 11.13 18.28
CA THR A 387 -2.40 10.42 19.54
C THR A 387 -2.90 9.02 19.26
N VAL A 388 -2.25 8.05 19.88
CA VAL A 388 -2.67 6.65 19.89
C VAL A 388 -3.45 6.40 21.17
N ILE A 389 -4.67 5.91 21.02
CA ILE A 389 -5.57 5.60 22.13
C ILE A 389 -5.64 4.08 22.24
N ILE A 390 -5.22 3.51 23.36
CA ILE A 390 -5.24 2.06 23.57
C ILE A 390 -6.23 1.68 24.66
N SER A 391 -6.94 0.58 24.44
CA SER A 391 -7.68 -0.12 25.48
C SER A 391 -7.09 -1.51 25.67
N GLY A 392 -7.17 -2.06 26.87
CA GLY A 392 -6.78 -3.43 27.13
C GLY A 392 -6.44 -3.68 28.58
N LYS A 393 -5.40 -4.48 28.80
CA LYS A 393 -4.99 -4.96 30.12
C LYS A 393 -3.57 -4.52 30.44
N ILE A 394 -3.39 -3.83 31.57
CA ILE A 394 -2.08 -3.38 32.06
C ILE A 394 -1.67 -4.23 33.27
N THR A 395 -0.46 -4.78 33.23
CA THR A 395 0.15 -5.50 34.35
C THR A 395 1.47 -4.84 34.70
N PRO A 396 1.61 -4.26 35.90
CA PRO A 396 2.90 -3.75 36.35
C PRO A 396 3.95 -4.86 36.57
N LEU A 397 5.22 -4.51 36.40
CA LEU A 397 6.35 -5.45 36.42
C LEU A 397 7.45 -5.08 37.42
N PHE A 398 7.21 -4.12 38.32
CA PHE A 398 8.23 -3.60 39.24
C PHE A 398 8.14 -4.23 40.64
N GLY A 399 9.27 -4.21 41.36
CA GLY A 399 9.34 -4.46 42.81
C GLY A 399 9.25 -5.92 43.25
N ASP A 400 9.35 -6.89 42.32
CA ASP A 400 9.18 -8.34 42.58
C ASP A 400 7.88 -8.67 43.33
N LEU A 401 6.79 -7.96 43.00
CA LEU A 401 5.47 -8.16 43.57
C LEU A 401 4.53 -8.89 42.57
N ASP A 402 3.62 -9.70 43.11
CA ASP A 402 2.55 -10.36 42.34
C ASP A 402 1.44 -9.34 42.00
N TRP A 403 1.71 -8.49 41.01
CA TRP A 403 0.78 -7.45 40.59
C TRP A 403 -0.51 -8.02 39.96
N PRO A 404 -1.70 -7.47 40.32
CA PRO A 404 -2.91 -7.74 39.55
C PRO A 404 -2.85 -7.07 38.18
N THR A 405 -3.60 -7.64 37.23
CA THR A 405 -3.82 -7.05 35.91
C THR A 405 -5.06 -6.16 35.92
N PHE A 406 -4.92 -4.94 35.42
CA PHE A 406 -5.95 -3.91 35.40
C PHE A 406 -6.55 -3.74 34.02
N ASP A 407 -7.88 -3.65 33.94
CA ASP A 407 -8.57 -3.29 32.71
C ASP A 407 -8.55 -1.77 32.52
N VAL A 408 -8.02 -1.32 31.38
CA VAL A 408 -7.92 0.08 30.99
C VAL A 408 -8.71 0.30 29.72
N LYS A 409 -9.64 1.25 29.77
CA LYS A 409 -10.51 1.56 28.63
C LYS A 409 -9.86 2.53 27.65
N GLU A 410 -9.06 3.45 28.17
CA GLU A 410 -8.49 4.53 27.37
C GLU A 410 -7.17 4.99 27.99
N LEU A 411 -6.06 4.65 27.34
CA LEU A 411 -4.73 5.21 27.59
C LEU A 411 -4.27 5.88 26.31
N SER A 412 -4.04 7.18 26.37
CA SER A 412 -3.60 7.96 25.21
C SER A 412 -2.09 8.18 25.26
N ILE A 413 -1.41 7.97 24.15
CA ILE A 413 0.03 8.20 23.97
C ILE A 413 0.18 9.11 22.75
N ASP A 414 0.68 10.33 22.97
CA ASP A 414 0.92 11.25 21.86
C ASP A 414 2.27 11.00 21.17
N SER A 415 2.46 11.64 20.00
CA SER A 415 3.69 11.58 19.22
C SER A 415 4.90 12.20 19.93
N GLU A 416 4.70 12.94 21.03
CA GLU A 416 5.76 13.49 21.88
C GLU A 416 6.12 12.55 23.05
N GLY A 417 5.40 11.43 23.20
CA GLY A 417 5.56 10.48 24.29
C GLY A 417 5.01 10.97 25.62
N ASN A 418 4.03 11.86 25.61
CA ASN A 418 3.18 12.11 26.77
C ASN A 418 2.11 11.03 26.84
N VAL A 419 1.86 10.57 28.07
CA VAL A 419 0.82 9.59 28.36
C VAL A 419 -0.31 10.31 29.08
N HIS A 420 -1.53 10.16 28.59
CA HIS A 420 -2.72 10.78 29.12
C HIS A 420 -3.75 9.71 29.48
N LEU A 421 -4.28 9.83 30.69
CA LEU A 421 -5.55 9.24 31.10
C LEU A 421 -6.56 10.39 31.20
N ASP A 422 -7.80 10.17 30.74
CA ASP A 422 -8.85 11.17 30.92
C ASP A 422 -9.03 11.49 32.42
N GLY A 423 -8.95 12.77 32.78
CA GLY A 423 -8.96 13.24 34.18
C GLY A 423 -7.67 12.98 34.99
N GLY A 424 -6.61 12.43 34.40
CA GLY A 424 -5.31 12.17 35.05
C GLY A 424 -5.26 10.93 35.94
N TRP A 425 -6.40 10.50 36.48
CA TRP A 425 -6.59 9.24 37.20
C TRP A 425 -7.77 8.47 36.60
N LEU A 426 -7.55 7.17 36.38
CA LEU A 426 -8.57 6.24 35.92
C LEU A 426 -9.17 5.49 37.10
N ASP A 427 -10.48 5.63 37.31
CA ASP A 427 -11.24 4.76 38.20
C ASP A 427 -11.30 3.35 37.65
N LEU A 428 -10.83 2.38 38.44
CA LEU A 428 -10.83 0.99 38.05
C LEU A 428 -12.23 0.39 38.21
N PRO A 429 -12.67 -0.47 37.28
CA PRO A 429 -14.02 -1.04 37.32
C PRO A 429 -14.22 -2.02 38.48
N ASN A 430 -13.14 -2.55 39.03
CA ASN A 430 -13.12 -3.48 40.15
C ASN A 430 -12.14 -2.98 41.22
N GLN A 431 -12.37 -3.37 42.47
CA GLN A 431 -11.38 -3.20 43.53
C GLN A 431 -10.37 -4.35 43.45
N TYR A 432 -9.09 -4.00 43.38
CA TYR A 432 -7.99 -4.98 43.38
C TYR A 432 -7.27 -4.92 44.72
N ALA A 433 -6.58 -6.00 45.11
CA ALA A 433 -5.76 -6.01 46.31
C ALA A 433 -4.42 -6.68 46.02
N ILE A 434 -3.35 -6.12 46.58
CA ILE A 434 -1.98 -6.65 46.50
C ILE A 434 -1.38 -6.72 47.89
N ASN A 435 -0.52 -7.72 48.11
CA ASN A 435 0.35 -7.75 49.28
C ASN A 435 1.61 -6.92 48.98
N PHE A 436 1.59 -5.66 49.39
CA PHE A 436 2.71 -4.74 49.27
C PHE A 436 3.63 -4.89 50.48
N TYR A 437 4.64 -5.75 50.36
CA TYR A 437 5.67 -6.00 51.40
C TYR A 437 5.13 -6.34 52.80
N GLY A 438 4.06 -7.13 52.86
CA GLY A 438 3.39 -7.54 54.10
C GLY A 438 2.15 -6.73 54.45
N PHE A 439 1.89 -5.64 53.73
CA PHE A 439 0.73 -4.77 53.92
C PHE A 439 -0.28 -4.97 52.80
N GLN A 440 -1.57 -5.06 53.14
CA GLN A 440 -2.62 -5.21 52.12
C GLN A 440 -2.97 -3.83 51.56
N PHE A 441 -2.68 -3.62 50.27
CA PHE A 441 -3.04 -2.41 49.54
C PHE A 441 -4.18 -2.70 48.59
N GLU A 442 -5.29 -1.99 48.78
CA GLU A 442 -6.46 -2.01 47.91
C GLU A 442 -6.32 -0.90 46.86
N ILE A 443 -6.48 -1.26 45.59
CA ILE A 443 -6.28 -0.38 44.46
C ILE A 443 -7.64 -0.13 43.80
N THR A 444 -8.00 1.14 43.70
CA THR A 444 -9.25 1.61 43.09
C THR A 444 -9.02 2.59 41.95
N GLN A 445 -7.83 3.20 41.85
CA GLN A 445 -7.47 4.09 40.76
C GLN A 445 -6.04 3.86 40.26
N LEU A 446 -5.82 4.13 38.97
CA LEU A 446 -4.53 4.08 38.27
C LEU A 446 -4.24 5.44 37.63
N GLY A 447 -2.99 5.91 37.69
CA GLY A 447 -2.56 7.18 37.12
C GLY A 447 -1.24 7.05 36.36
N PHE A 448 -1.02 7.92 35.37
CA PHE A 448 0.26 8.10 34.69
C PHE A 448 0.62 9.58 34.65
N GLY A 449 1.92 9.88 34.66
CA GLY A 449 2.35 11.24 34.44
C GLY A 449 3.87 11.42 34.38
N LYS A 450 4.27 12.69 34.34
CA LYS A 450 5.65 13.14 34.42
C LYS A 450 5.83 14.03 35.65
N THR A 451 7.02 14.02 36.25
CA THR A 451 7.44 14.98 37.27
C THR A 451 8.13 16.18 36.60
N ASP A 452 8.17 17.32 37.30
CA ASP A 452 8.74 18.58 36.77
C ASP A 452 10.23 18.47 36.40
N ASP A 453 10.95 17.51 36.99
CA ASP A 453 12.35 17.20 36.73
C ASP A 453 12.56 16.17 35.61
N GLY A 454 11.49 15.78 34.92
CA GLY A 454 11.54 14.88 33.75
C GLY A 454 11.40 13.39 34.07
N GLY A 455 11.22 13.01 35.33
CA GLY A 455 10.87 11.65 35.71
C GLY A 455 9.49 11.25 35.19
N LYS A 456 9.27 9.98 34.90
CA LYS A 456 7.98 9.41 34.52
C LYS A 456 7.43 8.62 35.70
N TRP A 457 6.11 8.52 35.85
CA TRP A 457 5.53 7.74 36.95
C TRP A 457 4.24 7.01 36.58
N VAL A 458 4.03 5.87 37.24
CA VAL A 458 2.74 5.18 37.36
C VAL A 458 2.28 5.27 38.81
N GLY A 459 1.04 5.68 39.03
CA GLY A 459 0.46 5.94 40.32
C GLY A 459 -0.73 5.02 40.60
N PHE A 460 -0.92 4.66 41.86
CA PHE A 460 -2.03 3.86 42.34
C PHE A 460 -2.64 4.53 43.57
N SER A 461 -3.97 4.62 43.59
CA SER A 461 -4.72 5.12 44.73
C SER A 461 -5.75 4.10 45.21
N GLY A 462 -6.05 4.16 46.51
CA GLY A 462 -7.05 3.33 47.16
C GLY A 462 -6.83 3.29 48.67
N GLY A 463 -7.10 2.12 49.27
CA GLY A 463 -7.03 1.91 50.71
C GLY A 463 -5.78 1.12 51.12
N LEU A 464 -5.17 1.47 52.25
CA LEU A 464 -4.03 0.72 52.79
C LEU A 464 -4.38 0.13 54.16
N LYS A 465 -4.24 -1.19 54.30
CA LYS A 465 -4.35 -1.87 55.59
C LYS A 465 -2.97 -2.20 56.12
N LEU A 466 -2.55 -1.42 57.11
CA LEU A 466 -1.25 -1.53 57.77
C LEU A 466 -1.23 -2.66 58.82
N VAL A 467 -2.16 -2.63 59.77
CA VAL A 467 -2.28 -3.62 60.87
C VAL A 467 -3.71 -3.63 61.40
N ASP A 468 -4.16 -4.75 61.94
CA ASP A 468 -5.50 -4.84 62.55
C ASP A 468 -5.61 -3.89 63.75
N GLY A 469 -6.71 -3.11 63.79
CA GLY A 469 -6.98 -2.13 64.84
C GLY A 469 -6.48 -0.71 64.54
N LEU A 470 -5.62 -0.52 63.55
CA LEU A 470 -5.22 0.80 63.05
C LEU A 470 -6.15 1.22 61.91
N SER A 471 -6.90 2.31 62.09
CA SER A 471 -7.72 2.85 61.01
C SER A 471 -6.82 3.74 60.14
N ALA A 472 -6.49 3.28 58.94
CA ALA A 472 -5.86 4.14 57.94
C ALA A 472 -6.90 5.13 57.39
N GLY A 473 -6.46 6.36 57.09
CA GLY A 473 -7.26 7.38 56.44
C GLY A 473 -7.86 6.83 55.14
N ALA A 474 -9.14 7.13 54.90
CA ALA A 474 -10.00 6.47 53.92
C ALA A 474 -9.58 6.62 52.44
N SER A 475 -8.49 7.34 52.14
CA SER A 475 -7.97 7.48 50.78
C SER A 475 -6.52 7.92 50.83
N VAL A 476 -5.64 7.17 50.18
CA VAL A 476 -4.25 7.57 49.96
C VAL A 476 -4.02 7.73 48.47
N GLU A 477 -3.60 8.93 48.01
CA GLU A 477 -2.96 9.11 46.71
C GLU A 477 -1.54 8.50 46.80
N GLY A 478 -1.52 7.18 46.93
CA GLY A 478 -0.60 6.57 47.88
C GLY A 478 0.69 6.11 47.27
N LEU A 479 0.61 5.27 46.24
CA LEU A 479 1.76 4.56 45.71
C LEU A 479 2.15 5.12 44.34
N ARG A 480 3.36 5.64 44.20
CA ARG A 480 3.92 6.03 42.90
C ARG A 480 5.22 5.29 42.65
N ILE A 481 5.34 4.81 41.43
CA ILE A 481 6.58 4.25 40.90
C ILE A 481 7.06 5.22 39.86
N SER A 482 8.18 5.86 40.18
CA SER A 482 8.82 6.83 39.32
C SER A 482 10.08 6.24 38.72
N TRP A 483 10.37 6.57 37.48
CA TRP A 483 11.63 6.22 36.86
C TRP A 483 12.20 7.35 36.01
N TYR A 484 13.51 7.28 35.80
CA TYR A 484 14.24 8.16 34.91
C TYR A 484 14.89 7.35 33.80
N GLU A 485 14.99 7.95 32.63
CA GLU A 485 15.61 7.37 31.45
C GLU A 485 16.89 8.13 31.10
N ASP A 486 17.89 7.43 30.56
CA ASP A 486 19.07 8.08 29.98
C ASP A 486 18.78 8.68 28.59
N GLY A 487 19.77 9.32 27.98
CA GLY A 487 19.64 9.89 26.63
C GLY A 487 19.42 8.86 25.52
N ALA A 488 19.46 7.56 25.83
CA ALA A 488 19.17 6.46 24.93
C ALA A 488 17.84 5.75 25.28
N GLY A 489 17.05 6.29 26.23
CA GLY A 489 15.76 5.75 26.64
C GLY A 489 15.84 4.59 27.65
N ASN A 490 17.04 4.21 28.12
CA ASN A 490 17.17 3.12 29.08
C ASN A 490 16.78 3.60 30.47
N ILE A 491 16.01 2.78 31.19
CA ILE A 491 15.66 3.03 32.58
C ILE A 491 16.93 2.96 33.45
N VAL A 492 17.26 4.05 34.12
CA VAL A 492 18.48 4.16 34.95
C VAL A 492 18.22 4.25 36.45
N ASP A 493 17.01 4.64 36.83
CA ASP A 493 16.60 4.74 38.23
C ASP A 493 15.10 4.44 38.32
N VAL A 494 14.71 3.57 39.25
CA VAL A 494 13.32 3.22 39.54
C VAL A 494 13.12 3.33 41.04
N GLY A 495 12.22 4.22 41.45
CA GLY A 495 11.90 4.49 42.85
C GLY A 495 10.45 4.19 43.15
N ILE A 496 10.20 3.55 44.31
CA ILE A 496 8.87 3.42 44.88
C ILE A 496 8.72 4.48 45.96
N SER A 497 7.66 5.28 45.86
CA SER A 497 7.28 6.23 46.90
C SER A 497 5.86 5.93 47.37
N PHE A 498 5.70 5.90 48.69
CA PHE A 498 4.38 5.88 49.32
C PHE A 498 4.36 6.93 50.43
N SER A 499 3.59 8.01 50.25
CA SER A 499 3.61 9.14 51.19
C SER A 499 2.21 9.58 51.59
N GLY A 500 2.08 10.21 52.76
CA GLY A 500 0.84 10.83 53.21
C GLY A 500 -0.23 9.84 53.67
N VAL A 501 0.17 8.67 54.19
CA VAL A 501 -0.78 7.70 54.74
C VAL A 501 -1.26 8.21 56.10
N GLY A 502 -2.45 8.81 56.13
CA GLY A 502 -3.11 9.16 57.39
C GLY A 502 -3.36 7.92 58.23
N VAL A 503 -3.06 7.98 59.52
CA VAL A 503 -3.27 6.89 60.47
C VAL A 503 -3.93 7.39 61.74
N GLU A 504 -4.89 6.64 62.23
CA GLU A 504 -5.60 6.90 63.49
C GLU A 504 -5.73 5.62 64.32
N PHE A 505 -5.54 5.78 65.61
CA PHE A 505 -5.71 4.72 66.59
C PHE A 505 -6.30 5.29 67.88
N GLU A 506 -7.23 4.56 68.48
CA GLU A 506 -7.84 4.92 69.74
C GLU A 506 -8.07 3.67 70.59
N VAL A 507 -7.61 3.73 71.84
CA VAL A 507 -8.05 2.84 72.90
C VAL A 507 -8.92 3.69 73.83
N PRO A 508 -10.23 3.42 73.91
CA PRO A 508 -11.17 4.24 74.67
C PRO A 508 -10.67 4.53 76.09
N ASP A 509 -10.76 5.80 76.50
CA ASP A 509 -10.32 6.34 77.79
C ASP A 509 -8.83 6.17 78.14
N VAL A 510 -8.02 5.55 77.27
CA VAL A 510 -6.60 5.27 77.54
C VAL A 510 -5.68 6.18 76.72
N LEU A 511 -5.73 6.04 75.40
CA LEU A 511 -4.86 6.79 74.49
C LEU A 511 -5.50 6.95 73.11
N ARG A 512 -5.07 7.97 72.38
CA ARG A 512 -5.36 8.12 70.95
C ARG A 512 -4.23 8.81 70.22
N PHE A 513 -4.11 8.58 68.92
CA PHE A 513 -3.23 9.38 68.07
C PHE A 513 -3.81 9.54 66.66
N LYS A 514 -3.38 10.62 66.02
CA LYS A 514 -3.48 10.82 64.58
C LYS A 514 -2.12 11.27 64.03
N GLY A 515 -1.79 10.85 62.83
CA GLY A 515 -0.62 11.33 62.11
C GLY A 515 -0.56 10.82 60.69
N GLU A 516 0.59 11.00 60.06
CA GLU A 516 0.86 10.55 58.69
C GLU A 516 2.15 9.75 58.67
N VAL A 517 2.13 8.60 57.99
CA VAL A 517 3.31 7.77 57.78
C VAL A 517 3.68 7.70 56.29
N SER A 518 4.98 7.50 56.03
CA SER A 518 5.53 7.29 54.70
C SER A 518 6.31 5.99 54.65
N TYR A 519 6.26 5.33 53.50
CA TYR A 519 7.03 4.13 53.23
C TYR A 519 8.53 4.44 53.18
N ARG A 520 9.31 3.54 53.77
CA ARG A 520 10.76 3.53 53.72
C ARG A 520 11.27 2.11 53.61
N GLN A 521 12.22 1.94 52.72
CA GLN A 521 13.04 0.74 52.65
C GLN A 521 14.35 1.02 53.40
N LEU A 522 14.70 0.16 54.35
CA LEU A 522 15.91 0.29 55.14
C LEU A 522 16.72 -0.99 55.10
N GLU A 523 18.04 -0.85 55.10
CA GLU A 523 18.94 -1.98 55.32
C GLU A 523 19.26 -2.08 56.81
N VAL A 524 18.84 -3.18 57.44
CA VAL A 524 19.12 -3.48 58.84
C VAL A 524 19.84 -4.81 58.91
N ASN A 525 21.08 -4.82 59.40
CA ASN A 525 21.92 -6.02 59.50
C ASN A 525 22.13 -6.79 58.17
N GLY A 526 22.09 -6.08 57.03
CA GLY A 526 22.23 -6.68 55.69
C GLY A 526 20.94 -7.28 55.12
N GLU A 527 19.81 -7.14 55.82
CA GLU A 527 18.48 -7.49 55.31
C GLU A 527 17.69 -6.21 55.00
N GLN A 528 16.93 -6.23 53.90
CA GLN A 528 15.99 -5.16 53.59
C GLN A 528 14.74 -5.30 54.45
N VAL A 529 14.33 -4.20 55.08
CA VAL A 529 13.15 -4.10 55.91
C VAL A 529 12.28 -2.98 55.37
N ASP A 530 11.08 -3.36 54.96
CA ASP A 530 10.05 -2.47 54.45
C ASP A 530 9.16 -2.02 55.61
N ARG A 531 9.07 -0.71 55.84
CA ARG A 531 8.29 -0.14 56.94
C ARG A 531 7.69 1.21 56.62
N PHE A 532 6.68 1.58 57.38
CA PHE A 532 6.07 2.91 57.36
C PHE A 532 6.47 3.67 58.62
N ASP A 533 7.07 4.85 58.44
CA ASP A 533 7.52 5.72 59.53
C ASP A 533 6.80 7.06 59.45
N GLY A 534 6.41 7.61 60.61
CA GLY A 534 5.76 8.92 60.65
C GLY A 534 5.73 9.55 62.02
N ALA A 535 5.69 10.88 62.05
CA ALA A 535 5.46 11.62 63.28
C ALA A 535 3.98 11.54 63.63
N ILE A 536 3.68 11.29 64.91
CA ILE A 536 2.32 11.28 65.45
C ILE A 536 2.24 12.16 66.69
N LYS A 537 1.03 12.65 66.96
CA LYS A 537 0.70 13.25 68.26
C LYS A 537 -0.02 12.22 69.11
N LEU A 538 0.66 11.72 70.14
CA LEU A 538 0.10 10.75 71.08
C LEU A 538 -0.57 11.48 72.24
N GLU A 539 -1.88 11.30 72.38
CA GLU A 539 -2.64 11.78 73.52
C GLU A 539 -2.85 10.64 74.54
N LEU A 540 -2.37 10.82 75.76
CA LEU A 540 -2.60 9.93 76.89
C LEU A 540 -3.76 10.48 77.73
N LEU A 541 -4.97 10.02 77.40
CA LEU A 541 -6.24 10.56 77.91
C LEU A 541 -6.33 10.47 79.44
N THR A 542 -5.86 9.36 80.02
CA THR A 542 -5.82 9.17 81.48
C THR A 542 -4.92 10.16 82.21
N LEU A 543 -3.86 10.65 81.55
CA LEU A 543 -2.86 11.55 82.12
C LEU A 543 -3.08 13.01 81.71
N GLY A 544 -4.00 13.28 80.78
CA GLY A 544 -4.20 14.62 80.20
C GLY A 544 -2.94 15.16 79.52
N LEU A 545 -2.13 14.29 78.91
CA LEU A 545 -0.82 14.61 78.35
C LEU A 545 -0.80 14.37 76.83
N GLU A 546 -0.23 15.31 76.08
CA GLU A 546 0.07 15.17 74.65
C GLU A 546 1.58 15.07 74.46
N ILE A 547 2.05 14.13 73.64
CA ILE A 547 3.46 13.85 73.39
C ILE A 547 3.70 13.70 71.89
N ASP A 548 4.74 14.36 71.37
CA ASP A 548 5.25 14.08 70.02
C ASP A 548 5.97 12.72 70.02
N ALA A 549 5.56 11.83 69.13
CA ALA A 549 6.10 10.47 69.03
C ALA A 549 6.34 10.09 67.57
N VAL A 550 7.07 9.00 67.36
CA VAL A 550 7.25 8.41 66.03
C VAL A 550 6.54 7.07 65.99
N LEU A 551 5.60 6.91 65.06
CA LEU A 551 5.00 5.63 64.73
C LEU A 551 5.89 4.93 63.70
N VAL A 552 6.11 3.64 63.92
CA VAL A 552 6.75 2.72 63.00
C VAL A 552 5.81 1.54 62.81
N VAL A 553 5.44 1.25 61.57
CA VAL A 553 4.68 0.04 61.21
C VAL A 553 5.56 -0.82 60.31
N GLY A 554 5.82 -2.06 60.71
CA GLY A 554 6.67 -2.98 59.97
C GLY A 554 6.01 -4.32 59.70
N SER A 555 6.61 -5.10 58.81
CA SER A 555 6.30 -6.51 58.61
C SER A 555 7.50 -7.36 59.02
N ALA A 556 7.24 -8.54 59.57
CA ALA A 556 8.28 -9.50 59.98
C ALA A 556 7.88 -10.91 59.58
N SER A 557 8.87 -11.71 59.19
CA SER A 557 8.70 -13.11 58.84
C SER A 557 9.14 -14.00 60.00
N SER A 558 8.29 -14.97 60.36
CA SER A 558 8.58 -16.00 61.37
C SER A 558 8.39 -17.40 60.79
N PRO A 559 8.90 -18.46 61.44
CA PRO A 559 8.61 -19.84 61.03
C PRO A 559 7.12 -20.20 60.99
N GLU A 560 6.26 -19.40 61.65
CA GLU A 560 4.81 -19.58 61.70
C GLU A 560 4.05 -18.74 60.64
N GLY A 561 4.77 -17.92 59.86
CA GLY A 561 4.22 -17.01 58.85
C GLY A 561 4.71 -15.57 59.00
N SER A 562 4.31 -14.70 58.07
CA SER A 562 4.52 -13.25 58.17
C SER A 562 3.45 -12.58 59.02
N TYR A 563 3.82 -11.55 59.77
CA TYR A 563 2.92 -10.73 60.56
C TYR A 563 3.29 -9.25 60.45
N THR A 564 2.30 -8.36 60.61
CA THR A 564 2.53 -6.92 60.72
C THR A 564 2.54 -6.50 62.19
N PHE A 565 3.31 -5.46 62.50
CA PHE A 565 3.40 -4.89 63.84
C PHE A 565 3.42 -3.36 63.73
N PHE A 566 3.07 -2.69 64.83
CA PHE A 566 3.35 -1.27 64.97
C PHE A 566 4.03 -0.99 66.30
N ALA A 567 4.85 0.05 66.32
CA ALA A 567 5.63 0.50 67.46
C ALA A 567 5.56 2.02 67.54
N ILE A 568 5.30 2.55 68.74
CA ILE A 568 5.38 3.98 69.03
C ILE A 568 6.65 4.24 69.83
N TYR A 569 7.57 4.99 69.24
CA TYR A 569 8.77 5.47 69.88
C TYR A 569 8.50 6.84 70.49
N LEU A 570 8.66 6.91 71.80
CA LEU A 570 8.55 8.14 72.58
C LEU A 570 9.96 8.61 72.92
N GLY A 571 10.25 9.88 72.63
CA GLY A 571 11.46 10.56 73.04
C GLY A 571 11.12 11.96 73.53
N VAL A 572 10.92 12.11 74.83
CA VAL A 572 10.64 13.41 75.45
C VAL A 572 11.89 13.87 76.19
N GLU A 573 12.40 15.04 75.83
CA GLU A 573 13.45 15.74 76.57
C GLU A 573 12.87 17.06 77.11
N LEU A 574 12.90 17.22 78.43
CA LEU A 574 12.27 18.33 79.12
C LEU A 574 13.32 19.39 79.47
N PRO A 575 13.18 20.64 78.98
CA PRO A 575 14.15 21.70 79.26
C PRO A 575 14.17 22.12 80.75
N ALA A 576 13.10 21.83 81.49
CA ALA A 576 13.05 21.90 82.94
C ALA A 576 12.52 20.56 83.48
N GLY A 577 13.31 19.86 84.29
CA GLY A 577 12.93 18.55 84.79
C GLY A 577 11.69 18.60 85.69
N ILE A 578 10.81 17.59 85.58
CA ILE A 578 9.63 17.43 86.45
C ILE A 578 10.11 17.01 87.85
N PRO A 579 9.95 17.84 88.89
CA PRO A 579 10.44 17.50 90.22
C PRO A 579 9.71 16.28 90.80
N LEU A 580 10.46 15.28 91.24
CA LEU A 580 9.93 14.10 91.91
C LEU A 580 9.74 14.41 93.41
N TRP A 581 8.71 15.20 93.72
CA TRP A 581 8.42 15.68 95.06
C TRP A 581 9.63 16.40 95.70
N SER A 582 9.72 16.40 97.03
CA SER A 582 10.79 17.04 97.79
C SER A 582 12.09 16.21 97.83
N THR A 583 12.30 15.29 96.89
CA THR A 583 13.49 14.42 96.87
C THR A 583 14.75 15.10 96.33
N GLY A 584 14.58 16.25 95.64
CA GLY A 584 15.67 16.90 94.91
C GLY A 584 16.02 16.23 93.57
N LEU A 585 15.31 15.17 93.19
CA LEU A 585 15.41 14.54 91.88
C LEU A 585 14.36 15.12 90.94
N ALA A 586 14.66 15.15 89.64
CA ALA A 586 13.73 15.56 88.61
C ALA A 586 13.84 14.66 87.37
N LEU A 587 12.72 14.43 86.69
CA LEU A 587 12.66 13.69 85.44
C LEU A 587 12.90 14.68 84.29
N TYR A 588 14.04 14.56 83.63
CA TYR A 588 14.46 15.43 82.52
C TYR A 588 14.10 14.87 81.14
N GLY A 589 13.57 13.65 81.10
CA GLY A 589 13.13 13.05 79.87
C GLY A 589 12.66 11.63 80.08
N MET A 590 12.02 11.08 79.06
CA MET A 590 11.59 9.69 79.00
C MET A 590 11.76 9.17 77.57
N ALA A 591 12.34 7.98 77.45
CA ALA A 591 12.34 7.22 76.23
C ALA A 591 11.57 5.93 76.47
N GLY A 592 10.67 5.56 75.55
CA GLY A 592 9.80 4.41 75.72
C GLY A 592 9.39 3.83 74.37
N LEU A 593 9.17 2.52 74.35
CA LEU A 593 8.61 1.79 73.23
C LEU A 593 7.26 1.22 73.67
N PHE A 594 6.23 1.51 72.89
CA PHE A 594 4.93 0.81 72.97
C PHE A 594 4.79 -0.02 71.69
N ALA A 595 4.69 -1.34 71.78
CA ALA A 595 4.66 -2.27 70.65
C ALA A 595 3.68 -3.42 70.88
#